data_AF-A0A1Y1Z1J3-F1
#
_entry.id   AF-A0A1Y1Z1J3-F1
#
_cell.length_a   1.000
_cell.length_b   1.000
_cell.length_c   1.000
_cell.angle_alpha   90.00
_cell.angle_beta   90.00
_cell.angle_gamma   90.00
#
_symmetry.space_group_name_H-M   'P 1'
#
loop_
_entity.id
_entity.type
_entity.pdbx_description
1 polymer ?
#
loop_
_entity_poly.entity_id
_entity_poly.type
_entity_poly.pdbx_seq_one_letter_code
_entity_poly.pdbx_strand_id
1 'polypeptide(L)'
;MKNGARIDMTVFDDKNQLEIEFLNNTYLEKENIMNMIHSIMVSLDCLNFILDYLFFLTPNYKFQKPITPSLDILYKEAKKLINNTFYVADKTDGFRRLIIIINNLMFSISENFRVEYICQTKADFHMVLYCEYLDGIFIQFDLIYYNDEDLRHKSYSDRIHILNAINF
;
A
#
# COMPACT_ATOMS: atom_id res chain seq x y z
N MET A 1 -22.69 -20.29 15.43
CA MET A 1 -21.57 -21.20 15.11
C MET A 1 -20.29 -20.39 15.15
N LYS A 2 -19.28 -20.86 15.90
CA LYS A 2 -18.03 -20.12 16.19
C LYS A 2 -17.28 -19.83 14.87
N ASN A 3 -16.86 -18.58 14.69
CA ASN A 3 -15.95 -18.17 13.62
C ASN A 3 -14.64 -18.94 13.79
N GLY A 4 -14.48 -20.04 13.05
CA GLY A 4 -13.25 -20.81 13.05
C GLY A 4 -12.17 -20.03 12.30
N ALA A 5 -11.04 -19.80 12.95
CA ALA A 5 -9.80 -19.45 12.26
C ALA A 5 -8.99 -20.73 12.08
N ARG A 6 -8.49 -20.96 10.88
CA ARG A 6 -7.49 -21.98 10.59
C ARG A 6 -6.14 -21.30 10.54
N ILE A 7 -5.16 -21.87 11.22
CA ILE A 7 -3.78 -21.38 11.20
C ILE A 7 -2.94 -22.44 10.51
N ASP A 8 -2.33 -22.08 9.39
CA ASP A 8 -1.37 -22.93 8.69
C ASP A 8 0.03 -22.33 8.86
N MET A 9 1.01 -23.17 9.21
CA MET A 9 2.41 -22.78 9.33
C MET A 9 3.21 -23.52 8.28
N THR A 10 3.85 -22.78 7.40
CA THR A 10 4.80 -23.31 6.41
C THR A 10 6.20 -22.96 6.85
N VAL A 11 7.02 -23.99 7.04
CA VAL A 11 8.46 -23.86 7.34
C VAL A 11 9.22 -24.35 6.12
N PHE A 12 9.94 -23.45 5.45
CA PHE A 12 10.79 -23.79 4.31
C PHE A 12 12.10 -23.01 4.41
N ASP A 13 13.22 -23.74 4.48
CA ASP A 13 14.54 -23.21 4.85
C ASP A 13 14.50 -22.40 6.18
N ASP A 14 15.22 -21.27 6.26
CA ASP A 14 15.22 -20.33 7.40
C ASP A 14 14.00 -19.38 7.41
N LYS A 15 12.96 -19.66 6.61
CA LYS A 15 11.78 -18.81 6.49
C LYS A 15 10.55 -19.52 7.06
N ASN A 16 9.92 -18.85 8.02
CA ASN A 16 8.65 -19.27 8.60
C ASN A 16 7.55 -18.37 8.07
N GLN A 17 6.52 -18.97 7.48
CA GLN A 17 5.31 -18.30 7.05
C GLN A 17 4.14 -18.81 7.89
N LEU A 18 3.38 -17.88 8.47
CA LEU A 18 2.18 -18.18 9.23
C LEU A 18 0.97 -17.57 8.50
N GLU A 19 0.05 -18.42 8.09
CA GLU A 19 -1.18 -18.04 7.40
C GLU A 19 -2.37 -18.23 8.35
N ILE A 20 -3.25 -17.23 8.42
CA ILE A 20 -4.48 -17.31 9.22
C ILE A 20 -5.66 -17.16 8.26
N GLU A 21 -6.36 -18.26 8.00
CA GLU A 21 -7.58 -18.31 7.21
C GLU A 21 -8.81 -18.17 8.11
N PHE A 22 -9.72 -17.25 7.80
CA PHE A 22 -10.99 -17.11 8.52
C PHE A 22 -12.10 -17.84 7.74
N LEU A 23 -12.58 -18.96 8.29
CA LEU A 23 -13.44 -19.93 7.59
C LEU A 23 -14.87 -19.42 7.34
N ASN A 24 -15.34 -18.44 8.12
CA ASN A 24 -16.65 -17.81 7.93
C ASN A 24 -16.45 -16.37 7.50
N ASN A 25 -16.49 -16.17 6.18
CA ASN A 25 -16.34 -14.86 5.57
C ASN A 25 -17.60 -14.03 5.81
N THR A 26 -17.61 -13.23 6.88
CA THR A 26 -18.62 -12.19 7.09
C THR A 26 -17.91 -10.94 7.56
N TYR A 27 -17.56 -10.05 6.63
CA TYR A 27 -17.32 -8.61 6.84
C TYR A 27 -16.88 -8.23 8.28
N LEU A 28 -15.81 -8.85 8.78
CA LEU A 28 -15.17 -8.36 9.99
C LEU A 28 -14.48 -7.07 9.56
N GLU A 29 -14.89 -5.95 10.16
CA GLU A 29 -14.25 -4.66 9.93
C GLU A 29 -12.72 -4.82 10.06
N LYS A 30 -11.98 -4.15 9.18
CA LYS A 30 -10.52 -4.28 9.02
C LYS A 30 -9.78 -4.25 10.37
N GLU A 31 -10.23 -3.39 11.28
CA GLU A 31 -9.70 -3.24 12.63
C GLU A 31 -9.88 -4.50 13.49
N ASN A 32 -11.01 -5.20 13.37
CA ASN A 32 -11.30 -6.43 14.12
C ASN A 32 -10.38 -7.59 13.71
N ILE A 33 -10.07 -7.72 12.42
CA ILE A 33 -9.17 -8.78 11.93
C ILE A 33 -7.74 -8.51 12.42
N MET A 34 -7.28 -7.26 12.33
CA MET A 34 -5.94 -6.87 12.78
C MET A 34 -5.77 -7.10 14.29
N ASN A 35 -6.74 -6.66 15.09
CA ASN A 35 -6.72 -6.87 16.53
C ASN A 35 -6.71 -8.35 16.91
N MET A 36 -7.44 -9.20 16.16
CA MET A 36 -7.40 -10.64 16.34
C MET A 36 -6.03 -11.24 15.99
N ILE A 37 -5.44 -10.87 14.86
CA ILE A 37 -4.11 -11.38 14.48
C ILE A 37 -3.05 -10.94 15.50
N HIS A 38 -3.05 -9.66 15.89
CA HIS A 38 -2.16 -9.16 16.96
C HIS A 38 -2.35 -9.94 18.26
N SER A 39 -3.59 -10.20 18.69
CA SER A 39 -3.87 -10.97 19.90
C SER A 39 -3.34 -12.41 19.83
N ILE A 40 -3.44 -13.06 18.66
CA ILE A 40 -2.88 -14.39 18.41
C ILE A 40 -1.36 -14.33 18.47
N MET A 41 -0.72 -13.36 17.81
CA MET A 41 0.74 -13.25 17.79
C MET A 41 1.33 -12.95 19.16
N VAL A 42 0.69 -12.07 19.94
CA VAL A 42 1.06 -11.82 21.35
C VAL A 42 0.93 -13.10 22.17
N SER A 43 -0.12 -13.89 21.96
CA SER A 43 -0.31 -15.17 22.67
C SER A 43 0.73 -16.22 22.29
N LEU A 44 1.33 -16.12 21.09
CA LEU A 44 2.38 -17.01 20.59
C LEU A 44 3.80 -16.47 20.83
N ASP A 45 3.94 -15.36 21.56
CA ASP A 45 5.22 -14.66 21.80
C ASP A 45 5.99 -14.31 20.51
N CYS A 46 5.25 -14.12 19.41
CA CYS A 46 5.79 -13.80 18.10
C CYS A 46 5.79 -12.28 17.88
N LEU A 47 6.50 -11.52 18.72
CA LEU A 47 6.48 -10.06 18.68
C LEU A 47 7.11 -9.45 17.42
N ASN A 48 7.97 -10.20 16.72
CA ASN A 48 8.69 -9.76 15.51
C ASN A 48 8.02 -10.22 14.20
N PHE A 49 6.73 -10.56 14.23
CA PHE A 49 6.03 -10.99 13.02
C PHE A 49 5.86 -9.83 12.03
N ILE A 50 6.01 -10.12 10.75
CA ILE A 50 5.71 -9.19 9.66
C ILE A 50 4.39 -9.64 9.06
N LEU A 51 3.38 -8.78 9.15
CA LEU A 51 2.11 -9.01 8.47
C LEU A 51 2.32 -8.82 6.97
N ASP A 52 1.96 -9.85 6.19
CA ASP A 52 1.93 -9.72 4.74
C ASP A 52 0.69 -8.91 4.33
N TYR A 53 0.84 -7.58 4.31
CA TYR A 53 -0.24 -6.70 3.90
C TYR A 53 -0.59 -6.81 2.41
N LEU A 54 0.21 -7.53 1.59
CA LEU A 54 -0.17 -7.81 0.21
C LEU A 54 -1.50 -8.54 0.16
N PHE A 55 -1.79 -9.45 1.10
CA PHE A 55 -3.07 -10.16 1.16
C PHE A 55 -4.27 -9.20 1.13
N PHE A 56 -4.18 -8.05 1.81
CA PHE A 56 -5.24 -7.03 1.85
C PHE A 56 -5.35 -6.21 0.56
N LEU A 57 -4.29 -6.14 -0.24
CA LEU A 57 -4.29 -5.50 -1.55
C LEU A 57 -4.75 -6.49 -2.65
N THR A 58 -4.40 -7.76 -2.54
CA THR A 58 -4.29 -8.69 -3.67
C THR A 58 -5.55 -9.16 -4.38
N PRO A 59 -6.79 -9.21 -3.83
CA PRO A 59 -7.87 -9.74 -4.67
C PRO A 59 -8.12 -8.86 -5.91
N ASN A 60 -7.80 -7.55 -5.86
CA ASN A 60 -8.09 -6.62 -6.96
C ASN A 60 -7.10 -5.46 -7.15
N TYR A 61 -6.01 -5.36 -6.38
CA TYR A 61 -5.09 -4.23 -6.53
C TYR A 61 -4.29 -4.33 -7.83
N LYS A 62 -4.45 -3.32 -8.68
CA LYS A 62 -3.63 -3.10 -9.86
C LYS A 62 -2.93 -1.76 -9.70
N PHE A 63 -1.62 -1.75 -9.93
CA PHE A 63 -0.87 -0.52 -10.09
C PHE A 63 -1.57 0.35 -11.13
N GLN A 64 -1.76 1.63 -10.80
CA GLN A 64 -2.36 2.57 -11.73
C GLN A 64 -1.45 2.72 -12.95
N LYS A 65 -1.98 2.36 -14.13
CA LYS A 65 -1.27 2.48 -15.40
C LYS A 65 -1.78 3.72 -16.14
N PRO A 66 -0.92 4.71 -16.44
CA PRO A 66 -1.33 5.84 -17.27
C PRO A 66 -1.69 5.34 -18.67
N ILE A 67 -2.68 5.98 -19.29
CA ILE A 67 -3.06 5.73 -20.68
C ILE A 67 -2.25 6.71 -21.54
N THR A 68 -1.59 6.23 -22.59
CA THR A 68 -0.97 7.11 -23.59
C THR A 68 -2.07 7.93 -24.25
N PRO A 69 -2.09 9.27 -24.08
CA PRO A 69 -3.14 10.07 -24.67
C PRO A 69 -2.93 10.12 -26.20
N SER A 70 -3.92 9.70 -26.98
CA SER A 70 -3.97 9.99 -28.41
C SER A 70 -4.45 11.43 -28.63
N LEU A 71 -4.17 12.02 -29.79
CA LEU A 71 -4.73 13.32 -30.17
C LEU A 71 -6.26 13.32 -30.05
N ASP A 72 -6.92 12.23 -30.46
CA ASP A 72 -8.37 12.09 -30.34
C ASP A 72 -8.86 12.11 -28.89
N ILE A 73 -8.15 11.45 -27.97
CA ILE A 73 -8.49 11.48 -26.54
C ILE A 73 -8.26 12.88 -25.97
N LEU A 74 -7.16 13.54 -26.35
CA LEU A 74 -6.87 14.91 -25.93
C LEU A 74 -7.94 15.88 -26.43
N TYR A 75 -8.34 15.82 -27.69
CA TYR A 75 -9.40 16.70 -28.23
C TYR A 75 -10.78 16.38 -27.64
N LYS A 76 -11.09 15.11 -27.42
CA LYS A 76 -12.34 14.68 -26.80
C LYS A 76 -12.45 15.15 -25.34
N GLU A 77 -11.37 15.03 -24.59
CA GLU A 77 -11.32 15.44 -23.19
C GLU A 77 -10.87 16.91 -23.02
N ALA A 78 -10.47 17.62 -24.09
CA ALA A 78 -9.95 18.99 -24.03
C ALA A 78 -10.90 19.94 -23.31
N LYS A 79 -12.21 19.86 -23.58
CA LYS A 79 -13.19 20.69 -22.87
C LYS A 79 -13.23 20.41 -21.36
N LYS A 80 -13.04 19.15 -20.95
CA LYS A 80 -12.97 18.79 -19.52
C LYS A 80 -11.62 19.15 -18.92
N LEU A 81 -10.51 19.01 -19.67
CA LEU A 81 -9.18 19.45 -19.24
C LEU A 81 -9.10 20.97 -19.08
N ILE A 82 -9.81 21.74 -19.93
CA ILE A 82 -9.88 23.20 -19.83
C ILE A 82 -10.75 23.63 -18.63
N ASN A 83 -11.85 22.90 -18.38
CA ASN A 83 -12.81 23.28 -17.33
C ASN A 83 -12.47 22.69 -15.94
N ASN A 84 -11.62 21.68 -15.86
CA ASN A 84 -11.22 21.04 -14.60
C ASN A 84 -9.71 21.21 -14.38
N THR A 85 -9.30 21.37 -13.12
CA THR A 85 -7.88 21.37 -12.76
C THR A 85 -7.26 20.02 -13.04
N PHE A 86 -6.16 19.99 -13.80
CA PHE A 86 -5.33 18.81 -14.03
C PHE A 86 -3.89 19.10 -13.61
N TYR A 87 -3.18 18.06 -13.22
CA TYR A 87 -1.79 18.14 -12.78
C TYR A 87 -0.87 17.62 -13.89
N VAL A 88 0.24 18.32 -14.12
CA VAL A 88 1.26 17.95 -15.10
C VAL A 88 2.59 17.83 -14.37
N ALA A 89 3.30 16.74 -14.64
CA ALA A 89 4.65 16.50 -14.16
C ALA A 89 5.46 15.87 -15.30
N ASP A 90 6.77 16.04 -15.26
CA ASP A 90 7.66 15.35 -16.18
C ASP A 90 7.58 13.84 -15.92
N LYS A 91 7.41 13.07 -16.99
CA LYS A 91 7.41 11.62 -16.88
C LYS A 91 8.83 11.18 -16.54
N THR A 92 8.99 10.59 -15.37
CA THR A 92 10.22 9.88 -15.01
C THR A 92 10.17 8.50 -15.70
N ASP A 93 11.30 8.01 -16.19
CA ASP A 93 11.41 6.66 -16.77
C ASP A 93 12.03 5.72 -15.73
N GLY A 94 11.34 5.56 -14.61
CA GLY A 94 11.79 4.75 -13.48
C GLY A 94 10.96 3.49 -13.29
N PHE A 95 11.31 2.73 -12.26
CA PHE A 95 10.53 1.56 -11.87
C PHE A 95 9.38 1.98 -10.96
N ARG A 96 8.15 1.66 -11.36
CA ARG A 96 6.97 1.89 -10.53
C ARG A 96 7.08 1.07 -9.23
N ARG A 97 6.99 1.74 -8.08
CA ARG A 97 7.05 1.14 -6.75
C ARG A 97 5.93 1.65 -5.86
N LEU A 98 5.52 0.83 -4.90
CA LEU A 98 4.85 1.29 -3.69
C LEU A 98 5.87 1.36 -2.57
N ILE A 99 5.75 2.38 -1.74
CA ILE A 99 6.37 2.38 -0.42
C ILE A 99 5.29 2.10 0.60
N ILE A 100 5.57 1.14 1.48
CA ILE A 100 4.74 0.79 2.62
C ILE A 100 5.56 1.01 3.88
N ILE A 101 5.06 1.83 4.81
CA ILE A 101 5.64 2.03 6.13
C ILE A 101 4.63 1.52 7.15
N ILE A 102 5.00 0.49 7.90
CA ILE A 102 4.14 -0.12 8.92
C ILE A 102 5.01 -0.58 10.08
N ASN A 103 4.56 -0.37 11.32
CA ASN A 103 5.30 -0.69 12.54
C ASN A 103 6.74 -0.16 12.46
N ASN A 104 6.92 1.11 12.09
CA ASN A 104 8.21 1.76 11.79
C ASN A 104 9.13 1.10 10.74
N LEU A 105 8.68 0.07 10.02
CA LEU A 105 9.47 -0.59 8.96
C LEU A 105 9.02 -0.13 7.58
N MET A 106 9.99 0.23 6.74
CA MET A 106 9.75 0.68 5.37
C MET A 106 10.10 -0.41 4.37
N PHE A 107 9.16 -0.68 3.46
CA PHE A 107 9.27 -1.65 2.38
C PHE A 107 8.98 -1.02 1.02
N SER A 108 9.70 -1.44 0.00
CA SER A 108 9.37 -1.22 -1.41
C SER A 108 8.63 -2.42 -1.97
N ILE A 109 7.56 -2.19 -2.72
CA ILE A 109 6.87 -3.23 -3.49
C ILE A 109 6.88 -2.86 -4.96
N SER A 110 7.36 -3.76 -5.81
CA SER A 110 7.35 -3.60 -7.27
C SER A 110 6.02 -4.02 -7.91
N GLU A 111 5.87 -3.75 -9.21
CA GLU A 111 4.70 -4.17 -9.99
C GLU A 111 4.50 -5.69 -10.07
N ASN A 112 5.58 -6.47 -9.94
CA ASN A 112 5.52 -7.92 -9.83
C ASN A 112 5.41 -8.42 -8.38
N PHE A 113 5.03 -7.53 -7.45
CA PHE A 113 4.81 -7.81 -6.03
C PHE A 113 6.04 -8.34 -5.28
N ARG A 114 7.25 -8.04 -5.77
CA ARG A 114 8.47 -8.29 -5.00
C ARG A 114 8.57 -7.25 -3.89
N VAL A 115 8.72 -7.72 -2.66
CA VAL A 115 8.91 -6.89 -1.48
C VAL A 115 10.40 -6.79 -1.15
N GLU A 116 10.88 -5.57 -0.94
CA GLU A 116 12.25 -5.26 -0.59
C GLU A 116 12.25 -4.37 0.66
N TYR A 117 12.92 -4.80 1.73
CA TYR A 117 13.12 -3.96 2.90
C TYR A 117 14.04 -2.78 2.55
N ILE A 118 13.68 -1.57 3.01
CA ILE A 118 14.48 -0.36 2.80
C ILE A 118 15.20 0.01 4.09
N CYS A 119 14.45 0.37 5.13
CA CYS A 119 14.99 0.88 6.39
C CYS A 119 13.92 0.87 7.49
N GLN A 120 14.32 1.27 8.70
CA GLN A 120 13.44 1.56 9.82
C GLN A 120 13.28 3.08 9.96
N THR A 121 12.04 3.57 10.05
CA THR A 121 11.72 4.97 10.30
C THR A 121 11.87 5.32 11.79
N LYS A 122 12.13 6.59 12.09
CA LYS A 122 12.26 7.07 13.49
C LYS A 122 10.92 7.13 14.23
N ALA A 123 9.86 7.44 13.49
CA ALA A 123 8.51 7.54 14.02
C ALA A 123 7.70 6.31 13.61
N ASP A 124 6.77 5.91 14.47
CA ASP A 124 5.80 4.88 14.17
C ASP A 124 4.56 5.53 13.54
N PHE A 125 4.31 5.19 12.28
CA PHE A 125 3.17 5.66 11.51
C PHE A 125 2.90 4.67 10.37
N HIS A 126 1.67 4.69 9.89
CA HIS A 126 1.24 3.82 8.81
C HIS A 126 1.08 4.62 7.52
N MET A 127 1.75 4.19 6.46
CA MET A 127 1.72 4.90 5.19
C MET A 127 1.80 3.96 4.01
N VAL A 128 1.03 4.28 2.97
CA VAL A 128 1.19 3.67 1.65
C VAL A 128 1.22 4.78 0.62
N LEU A 129 2.29 4.86 -0.17
CA LEU A 129 2.43 5.86 -1.22
C LEU A 129 2.95 5.24 -2.51
N TYR A 130 2.62 5.89 -3.61
CA TYR A 130 3.14 5.55 -4.92
C TYR A 130 4.42 6.33 -5.21
N CYS A 131 5.42 5.59 -5.68
CA CYS A 131 6.72 6.09 -6.06
C CYS A 131 7.15 5.63 -7.44
N GLU A 132 8.08 6.39 -7.99
CA GLU A 132 8.95 5.99 -9.08
C GLU A 132 10.36 5.86 -8.53
N TYR A 133 11.00 4.72 -8.76
CA TYR A 133 12.37 4.48 -8.33
C TYR A 133 13.32 4.67 -9.51
N LEU A 134 14.19 5.67 -9.41
CA LEU A 134 15.18 6.01 -10.43
C LEU A 134 16.49 6.37 -9.74
N ASP A 135 17.61 5.80 -10.21
CA ASP A 135 18.97 6.12 -9.76
C ASP A 135 19.17 6.10 -8.23
N GLY A 136 18.54 5.13 -7.55
CA GLY A 136 18.65 5.00 -6.09
C GLY A 136 17.67 5.86 -5.30
N ILE A 137 16.86 6.68 -5.96
CA ILE A 137 15.97 7.66 -5.34
C ILE A 137 14.51 7.24 -5.56
N PHE A 138 13.70 7.36 -4.51
CA PHE A 138 12.25 7.22 -4.58
C PHE A 138 11.61 8.59 -4.78
N ILE A 139 10.95 8.77 -5.93
CA ILE A 139 10.22 9.98 -6.28
C ILE A 139 8.74 9.71 -6.03
N GLN A 140 8.21 10.25 -4.95
CA GLN A 140 6.81 10.12 -4.55
C GLN A 140 5.90 11.05 -5.36
N PHE A 141 4.74 10.54 -5.81
CA PHE A 141 3.79 11.34 -6.59
C PHE A 141 2.32 11.12 -6.26
N ASP A 142 1.98 10.18 -5.38
CA ASP A 142 0.62 10.03 -4.83
C ASP A 142 0.65 9.30 -3.48
N LEU A 143 -0.34 9.58 -2.63
CA LEU A 143 -0.47 9.02 -1.29
C LEU A 143 -1.80 8.25 -1.21
N ILE A 144 -1.75 6.98 -0.79
CA ILE A 144 -2.90 6.08 -0.76
C ILE A 144 -3.50 5.99 0.64
N TYR A 145 -2.65 5.89 1.66
CA TYR A 145 -3.06 5.64 3.04
C TYR A 145 -2.13 6.38 3.98
N TYR A 146 -2.69 6.96 5.04
CA TYR A 146 -1.93 7.58 6.12
C TYR A 146 -2.67 7.47 7.44
N ASN A 147 -2.01 6.94 8.48
CA ASN A 147 -2.49 6.85 9.86
C ASN A 147 -3.98 6.49 9.97
N ASP A 148 -4.32 5.31 9.48
CA ASP A 148 -5.65 4.71 9.61
C ASP A 148 -6.75 5.29 8.72
N GLU A 149 -6.38 6.21 7.82
CA GLU A 149 -7.27 6.72 6.79
C GLU A 149 -6.85 6.24 5.39
N ASP A 150 -7.77 5.58 4.68
CA ASP A 150 -7.65 5.37 3.23
C ASP A 150 -7.96 6.67 2.51
N LEU A 151 -6.96 7.28 1.88
CA LEU A 151 -7.06 8.61 1.28
C LEU A 151 -7.59 8.59 -0.17
N ARG A 152 -7.84 7.42 -0.77
CA ARG A 152 -8.29 7.30 -2.17
C ARG A 152 -9.62 8.00 -2.45
N HIS A 153 -10.43 8.25 -1.42
CA HIS A 153 -11.67 9.00 -1.52
C HIS A 153 -11.46 10.53 -1.60
N LYS A 154 -10.27 11.04 -1.20
CA LYS A 154 -9.93 12.47 -1.27
C LYS A 154 -9.46 12.87 -2.66
N SER A 155 -9.53 14.17 -2.97
CA SER A 155 -8.99 14.69 -4.22
C SER A 155 -7.47 14.52 -4.29
N TYR A 156 -6.90 14.43 -5.49
CA TYR A 156 -5.44 14.36 -5.64
C TYR A 156 -4.72 15.53 -4.96
N SER A 157 -5.29 16.74 -5.06
CA SER A 157 -4.78 17.94 -4.39
C SER A 157 -4.63 17.76 -2.90
N ASP A 158 -5.65 17.20 -2.25
CA ASP A 158 -5.65 16.99 -0.79
C ASP A 158 -4.60 15.94 -0.41
N ARG A 159 -4.48 14.87 -1.20
CA ARG A 159 -3.48 13.81 -0.95
C ARG A 159 -2.06 14.34 -1.08
N ILE A 160 -1.79 15.20 -2.06
CA ILE A 160 -0.48 15.85 -2.22
C ILE A 160 -0.23 16.89 -1.14
N HIS A 161 -1.26 17.64 -0.71
CA HIS A 161 -1.12 18.56 0.42
C HIS A 161 -0.72 17.83 1.70
N ILE A 162 -1.38 16.70 2.00
CA ILE A 162 -1.02 15.82 3.12
C ILE A 162 0.40 15.29 2.95
N LEU A 163 0.73 14.74 1.77
CA LEU A 163 2.06 14.20 1.48
C LEU A 163 3.18 15.22 1.72
N ASN A 164 3.00 16.46 1.25
CA ASN A 164 3.97 17.54 1.42
C ASN A 164 4.08 18.05 2.87
N ALA A 165 3.06 17.84 3.69
CA ALA A 165 3.10 18.18 5.11
C ALA A 165 3.84 17.12 5.95
N ILE A 166 4.01 15.91 5.41
CA ILE A 166 4.78 14.84 6.05
C ILE A 166 6.27 15.09 5.81
N ASN A 167 7.00 15.41 6.86
CA ASN A 167 8.46 15.44 6.87
C ASN A 167 8.96 14.06 7.31
N PHE A 168 9.46 13.23 6.38
CA PHE A 168 10.07 11.94 6.71
C PHE A 168 11.41 11.74 6.00
#